data_AF-A0A7C3WNJ2-F1
#
_entry.id   AF-A0A7C3WNJ2-F1
#
_cell.length_a   1.000
_cell.length_b   1.000
_cell.length_c   1.000
_cell.angle_alpha   90.00
_cell.angle_beta   90.00
_cell.angle_gamma   90.00
#
_symmetry.space_group_name_H-M   'P 1'
#
loop_
_entity.id
_entity.type
_entity.pdbx_description
1 polymer ?
#
loop_
_entity_poly.entity_id
_entity_poly.type
_entity_poly.pdbx_seq_one_letter_code
_entity_poly.pdbx_strand_id
1 'polypeptide(L)'
;MLGVPRLMCTQHPDSTVRITAQMEVEEAVASFTTYGCDEVMVDYEGKLTPYSQPRDVVKAAVEAGLPLGESLAVTVRLPNPRLEGEERL
;
A
#
# COMPACT_ATOMS: atom_id res chain seq x y z
N MET A 1 -1.62 -15.36 -14.46
CA MET A 1 -1.47 -15.85 -13.07
C MET A 1 -0.47 -14.92 -12.42
N LEU A 2 -0.81 -14.29 -11.30
CA LEU A 2 0.13 -13.43 -10.58
C LEU A 2 1.35 -14.29 -10.23
N GLY A 3 2.52 -13.94 -10.75
CA GLY A 3 3.77 -14.49 -10.23
C GLY A 3 3.87 -14.12 -8.75
N VAL A 4 4.64 -14.89 -7.97
CA VAL A 4 4.90 -14.50 -6.58
C VAL A 4 5.65 -13.16 -6.59
N PRO A 5 5.10 -12.09 -5.99
CA PRO A 5 5.78 -10.79 -5.91
C PRO A 5 7.15 -10.96 -5.25
N ARG A 6 8.16 -10.25 -5.75
CA ARG A 6 9.55 -10.37 -5.26
C ARG A 6 10.01 -9.12 -4.54
N LEU A 7 9.49 -7.96 -4.93
CA LEU A 7 9.83 -6.67 -4.35
C LEU A 7 8.57 -5.95 -3.85
N MET A 8 8.44 -5.85 -2.53
CA MET A 8 7.36 -5.14 -1.86
C MET A 8 7.86 -3.81 -1.30
N CYS A 9 7.18 -2.70 -1.65
CA CYS A 9 7.35 -1.42 -0.97
C CYS A 9 6.38 -1.32 0.22
N THR A 10 6.80 -0.68 1.31
CA THR A 10 6.03 -0.63 2.57
C THR A 10 6.03 0.78 3.16
N GLN A 11 5.09 1.05 4.06
CA GLN A 11 4.92 2.33 4.75
C GLN A 11 5.67 2.41 6.09
N HIS A 12 6.76 1.66 6.25
CA HIS A 12 7.56 1.74 7.49
C HIS A 12 8.12 3.16 7.69
N PRO A 13 8.12 3.69 8.93
CA PRO A 13 8.60 5.03 9.23
C PRO A 13 10.12 5.04 9.54
N ASP A 14 10.93 4.34 8.76
CA ASP A 14 12.38 4.18 8.94
C ASP A 14 13.22 5.15 8.09
N SER A 15 12.57 5.97 7.25
CA SER A 15 13.19 7.06 6.50
C SER A 15 13.36 8.34 7.34
N THR A 16 14.36 9.15 6.99
CA THR A 16 14.53 10.52 7.53
C THR A 16 13.54 11.53 6.94
N VAL A 17 12.91 11.19 5.82
CA VAL A 17 11.88 12.00 5.16
C VAL A 17 10.50 11.48 5.54
N ARG A 18 9.66 12.38 6.07
CA ARG A 18 8.30 12.03 6.46
C ARG A 18 7.35 12.07 5.27
N ILE A 19 6.65 10.97 5.03
CA ILE A 19 5.55 10.87 4.07
C ILE A 19 4.21 10.91 4.82
N THR A 20 3.30 11.78 4.39
CA THR A 20 1.96 11.90 4.97
C THR A 20 0.98 10.93 4.30
N ALA A 21 -0.12 10.61 4.98
CA ALA A 21 -1.11 9.67 4.43
C ALA A 21 -1.71 10.09 3.08
N GLN A 22 -1.74 11.38 2.80
CA GLN A 22 -2.21 11.91 1.51
C GLN A 22 -1.20 11.69 0.39
N MET A 23 0.10 11.76 0.70
CA MET A 23 1.19 11.55 -0.26
C MET A 23 1.38 10.08 -0.61
N GLU A 24 1.00 9.16 0.28
CA GLU A 24 1.17 7.71 0.11
C GLU A 24 0.44 7.14 -1.10
N VAL A 25 -0.65 7.79 -1.57
CA VAL A 25 -1.35 7.35 -2.78
C VAL A 25 -0.47 7.56 -4.01
N GLU A 26 0.16 8.72 -4.13
CA GLU A 26 1.09 9.02 -5.22
C GLU A 26 2.38 8.20 -5.10
N GLU A 27 2.89 8.02 -3.87
CA GLU A 27 4.06 7.18 -3.59
C GLU A 27 3.84 5.72 -3.99
N ALA A 28 2.63 5.17 -3.75
CA ALA A 28 2.30 3.81 -4.17
C ALA A 28 2.38 3.65 -5.70
N VAL A 29 1.90 4.64 -6.47
CA VAL A 29 2.03 4.63 -7.94
C VAL A 29 3.50 4.76 -8.36
N ALA A 30 4.28 5.61 -7.69
CA ALA A 30 5.71 5.74 -7.93
C ALA A 30 6.49 4.45 -7.62
N SER A 31 6.04 3.67 -6.62
CA SER A 31 6.62 2.38 -6.27
C SER A 31 6.57 1.39 -7.42
N PHE A 32 5.43 1.33 -8.12
CA PHE A 32 5.30 0.49 -9.31
C PHE A 32 6.07 1.05 -10.52
N THR A 33 5.96 2.35 -10.78
CA THR A 33 6.44 2.95 -12.05
C THR A 33 7.91 3.33 -12.05
N THR A 34 8.42 3.81 -10.91
CA THR A 34 9.77 4.37 -10.78
C THR A 34 10.73 3.39 -10.11
N TYR A 35 10.26 2.70 -9.07
CA TYR A 35 11.10 1.79 -8.27
C TYR A 35 10.97 0.31 -8.69
N GLY A 36 10.02 0.00 -9.58
CA GLY A 36 9.83 -1.33 -10.14
C GLY A 36 9.40 -2.37 -9.10
N CYS A 37 8.69 -1.94 -8.06
CA CYS A 37 8.11 -2.85 -7.08
C CYS A 37 6.99 -3.69 -7.73
N ASP A 38 6.88 -4.94 -7.29
CA ASP A 38 5.80 -5.84 -7.70
C ASP A 38 4.56 -5.65 -6.80
N GLU A 39 4.78 -5.15 -5.58
CA GLU A 39 3.77 -5.07 -4.55
C GLU A 39 3.93 -3.82 -3.69
N VAL A 40 2.80 -3.25 -3.25
CA VAL A 40 2.76 -2.18 -2.24
C VAL A 40 1.92 -2.65 -1.06
N MET A 41 2.47 -2.46 0.15
CA MET A 41 1.75 -2.68 1.39
C MET A 41 1.10 -1.38 1.90
N VAL A 42 -0.20 -1.45 2.21
CA VAL A 42 -0.93 -0.39 2.91
C VAL A 42 -1.09 -0.79 4.39
N ASP A 43 -0.55 0.02 5.30
CA ASP A 43 -0.52 -0.25 6.74
C ASP A 43 -1.72 0.38 7.47
N TYR A 44 -2.64 -0.44 7.96
CA TYR A 44 -3.72 -0.03 8.87
C TYR A 44 -3.40 -0.27 10.34
N GLU A 45 -2.36 -1.05 10.65
CA GLU A 45 -2.02 -1.44 12.02
C GLU A 45 -1.38 -0.27 12.76
N GLY A 46 -0.22 0.18 12.27
CA GLY A 46 0.62 1.16 12.96
C GLY A 46 0.34 2.62 12.61
N LYS A 47 -0.65 2.89 11.74
CA LYS A 47 -0.84 4.19 11.12
C LYS A 47 -2.29 4.65 11.15
N LEU A 48 -2.50 5.98 11.15
CA LEU A 48 -3.81 6.61 10.96
C LEU A 48 -4.19 6.65 9.48
N THR A 49 -4.19 5.48 8.86
CA THR A 49 -4.49 5.31 7.45
C THR A 49 -5.97 5.56 7.20
N PRO A 50 -6.33 6.48 6.28
CA PRO A 50 -7.72 6.70 5.93
C PRO A 50 -8.36 5.41 5.42
N TYR A 51 -9.61 5.14 5.81
CA TYR A 51 -10.35 3.96 5.33
C TYR A 51 -10.36 3.84 3.80
N SER A 52 -10.29 4.96 3.08
CA SER A 52 -10.29 4.96 1.63
C SER A 52 -8.94 4.64 0.98
N GLN A 53 -7.83 4.64 1.71
CA GLN A 53 -6.50 4.65 1.10
C GLN A 53 -6.24 3.44 0.19
N PRO A 54 -6.60 2.18 0.53
CA PRO A 54 -6.46 1.04 -0.40
C PRO A 54 -7.22 1.25 -1.70
N ARG A 55 -8.47 1.74 -1.62
CA ARG A 55 -9.27 2.07 -2.80
C ARG A 55 -8.61 3.18 -3.61
N ASP A 56 -8.10 4.20 -2.95
CA ASP A 56 -7.50 5.36 -3.62
C ASP A 56 -6.18 4.98 -4.31
N VAL A 57 -5.36 4.12 -3.69
CA VAL A 57 -4.16 3.51 -4.31
C VAL A 57 -4.53 2.68 -5.54
N VAL A 58 -5.52 1.78 -5.41
CA VAL A 58 -5.97 0.95 -6.54
C VAL A 58 -6.52 1.82 -7.67
N LYS A 59 -7.33 2.83 -7.35
CA LYS A 59 -7.89 3.76 -8.33
C LYS A 59 -6.78 4.50 -9.08
N ALA A 60 -5.82 5.09 -8.36
CA ALA A 60 -4.72 5.83 -8.97
C ALA A 60 -3.84 4.93 -9.86
N ALA A 61 -3.58 3.69 -9.43
CA ALA A 61 -2.83 2.72 -10.23
C ALA A 61 -3.58 2.29 -11.50
N VAL A 62 -4.90 2.06 -11.41
CA VAL A 62 -5.75 1.76 -12.58
C VAL A 62 -5.79 2.95 -13.55
N GLU A 63 -5.93 4.17 -13.04
CA GLU A 63 -5.88 5.41 -13.85
C GLU A 63 -4.51 5.60 -14.53
N ALA A 64 -3.44 5.12 -13.91
CA ALA A 64 -2.09 5.08 -14.49
C ALA A 64 -1.85 3.91 -15.47
N GLY A 65 -2.86 3.05 -15.69
CA GLY A 65 -2.77 1.90 -16.61
C GLY A 65 -1.94 0.72 -16.08
N LEU A 66 -1.79 0.61 -14.75
CA LEU A 66 -1.00 -0.46 -14.13
C LEU A 66 -1.79 -1.79 -14.06
N PRO A 67 -1.15 -2.94 -14.35
CA PRO A 67 -1.79 -4.27 -14.37
C PRO A 67 -1.95 -4.87 -12.95
N LEU A 68 -2.67 -4.16 -12.07
CA LEU A 68 -3.00 -4.63 -10.72
C LEU A 68 -3.86 -5.91 -10.77
N GLY A 69 -3.54 -6.88 -9.91
CA GLY A 69 -4.23 -8.18 -9.86
C GLY A 69 -3.79 -9.16 -10.94
N GLU A 70 -2.93 -8.74 -11.87
CA GLU A 70 -2.32 -9.61 -12.88
C GLU A 70 -0.82 -9.83 -12.67
N SER A 71 -0.03 -8.75 -12.58
CA SER A 71 1.41 -8.82 -12.31
C SER A 71 1.86 -7.92 -11.16
N LEU A 72 0.98 -7.05 -10.66
CA LEU A 72 1.23 -6.16 -9.53
C LEU A 72 0.18 -6.40 -8.43
N ALA A 73 0.56 -6.19 -7.17
CA ALA A 73 -0.30 -6.40 -6.03
C ALA A 73 -0.38 -5.18 -5.11
N VAL A 74 -1.54 -5.02 -4.46
CA VAL A 74 -1.73 -4.15 -3.31
C VAL A 74 -2.19 -5.03 -2.16
N THR A 75 -1.45 -5.02 -1.06
CA THR A 75 -1.72 -5.88 0.10
C THR A 75 -1.91 -5.03 1.34
N VAL A 76 -2.97 -5.27 2.08
CA VAL A 76 -3.28 -4.51 3.30
C VAL A 76 -2.75 -5.25 4.52
N ARG A 77 -1.98 -4.54 5.35
CA ARG A 77 -1.61 -4.97 6.70
C ARG A 77 -2.66 -4.47 7.67
N LEU A 78 -3.55 -5.37 8.09
CA LEU A 78 -4.60 -5.06 9.07
C LEU A 78 -4.09 -5.17 10.51
N PRO A 79 -4.72 -4.45 11.46
CA PRO A 79 -4.42 -4.60 12.89
C PRO A 79 -4.68 -6.01 13.39
N ASN A 80 -3.91 -6.44 14.40
CA ASN A 80 -4.21 -7.67 15.13
C ASN A 80 -5.35 -7.43 16.15
N PRO A 81 -6.51 -8.09 16.02
CA PRO A 81 -7.66 -7.83 16.90
C PRO A 81 -7.39 -8.17 18.36
N ARG A 82 -6.43 -9.07 18.65
CA ARG A 82 -6.07 -9.42 20.04
C ARG A 82 -5.25 -8.33 20.73
N LEU A 83 -4.61 -7.44 19.97
CA LEU A 83 -3.74 -6.39 20.50
C LEU A 83 -4.41 -5.01 20.40
N GLU A 84 -5.20 -4.80 19.35
CA GLU A 84 -5.71 -3.47 18.93
C GLU A 84 -7.23 -3.31 19.06
N GLY A 85 -7.95 -4.37 19.45
CA GLY A 85 -9.41 -4.37 19.52
C GLY A 85 -10.09 -4.68 18.19
N GLU A 86 -11.31 -5.23 18.24
CA GLU A 86 -12.09 -5.58 17.04
C GLU A 86 -12.64 -4.34 16.31
N GLU A 87 -12.80 -3.22 17.00
CA GLU A 87 -13.27 -1.94 16.46
C GLU A 87 -12.30 -1.30 15.46
N ARG A 88 -11.07 -1.80 15.39
CA ARG A 88 -10.03 -1.34 14.44
C ARG A 88 -9.94 -2.19 13.17
N LEU A 89 -10.72 -3.27 13.05
CA LEU A 89 -10.83 -4.09 11.83
C LEU A 89 -11.73 -3.41 10.78
#